data_AF-A0A7W9Y6D1-F1
#
_entry.id   AF-A0A7W9Y6D1-F1
#
_cell.length_a   1.000
_cell.length_b   1.000
_cell.length_c   1.000
_cell.angle_alpha   90.00
_cell.angle_beta   90.00
_cell.angle_gamma   90.00
#
_symmetry.space_group_name_H-M   'P 1'
#
loop_
_entity.id
_entity.type
_entity.pdbx_description
1 polymer ?
#
loop_
_entity_poly.entity_id
_entity_poly.type
_entity_poly.pdbx_seq_one_letter_code
_entity_poly.pdbx_strand_id
1 'polypeptide(L)'
;MTNANAFPIYEYQMHVTHARARHPKTVNAMLQHIWQFLELTGNIDFRNIDKEAIVRYKDKLEEQGASGKELALKTIVSSFGHLKDFFEWLAKQPGYENVPAHLHEYFTPQRRLVNSANVPKSKDYPSHEEILLVVGAMPANTFLQRRNRALIAFA
;
A
#
# COMPACT_ATOMS: atom_id res chain seq x y z
N MET A 1 23.01 11.91 10.66
CA MET A 1 21.63 12.35 10.92
C MET A 1 20.87 11.19 11.50
N THR A 2 20.71 11.15 12.83
CA THR A 2 19.98 10.09 13.52
C THR A 2 18.51 10.26 13.18
N ASN A 3 17.94 9.36 12.37
CA ASN A 3 16.52 9.39 12.07
C ASN A 3 15.76 9.05 13.37
N ALA A 4 15.20 10.06 14.02
CA ALA A 4 14.49 9.92 15.30
C ALA A 4 13.33 8.90 15.25
N ASN A 5 12.85 8.61 14.04
CA ASN A 5 11.77 7.68 13.76
C ASN A 5 12.26 6.28 13.36
N ALA A 6 13.56 6.03 13.20
CA ALA A 6 14.04 4.71 12.81
C ALA A 6 13.74 3.63 13.87
N PHE A 7 13.91 3.98 15.15
CA PHE A 7 13.63 3.08 16.27
C PHE A 7 12.16 2.62 16.33
N PRO A 8 11.14 3.51 16.37
CA PRO A 8 9.74 3.06 16.39
C PRO A 8 9.33 2.28 15.14
N ILE A 9 9.93 2.56 13.98
CA ILE A 9 9.67 1.80 12.74
C ILE A 9 10.19 0.36 12.86
N TYR A 10 11.40 0.19 13.41
CA TYR A 10 11.97 -1.13 13.65
C TYR A 10 11.14 -1.93 14.67
N GLU A 11 10.76 -1.32 15.79
CA GLU A 11 9.90 -1.96 16.80
C GLU A 11 8.55 -2.35 16.21
N TYR A 12 7.96 -1.50 15.37
CA TYR A 12 6.72 -1.84 14.67
C TYR A 12 6.90 -3.03 13.72
N GLN A 13 7.98 -3.06 12.95
CA GLN A 13 8.32 -4.18 12.07
C GLN A 13 8.38 -5.50 12.87
N MET A 14 9.06 -5.50 14.00
CA MET A 14 9.16 -6.66 14.88
C MET A 14 7.78 -7.08 15.40
N HIS A 15 6.98 -6.12 15.86
CA HIS A 15 5.61 -6.38 16.34
C HIS A 15 4.71 -6.98 15.24
N VAL A 16 4.67 -6.41 14.04
CA VAL A 16 3.81 -6.96 12.97
C VAL A 16 4.28 -8.32 12.44
N THR A 17 5.60 -8.55 12.48
CA THR A 17 6.20 -9.82 12.03
C THR A 17 5.95 -10.93 13.05
N HIS A 18 6.25 -10.68 14.33
CA HIS A 18 6.25 -11.72 15.35
C HIS A 18 4.95 -11.80 16.15
N ALA A 19 4.36 -10.67 16.54
CA ALA A 19 3.13 -10.67 17.34
C ALA A 19 1.87 -10.84 16.47
N ARG A 20 1.85 -10.24 15.27
CA ARG A 20 0.71 -10.35 14.33
C ARG A 20 0.91 -11.42 13.24
N ALA A 21 2.07 -12.11 13.22
CA ALA A 21 2.40 -13.15 12.25
C ALA A 21 2.09 -12.78 10.78
N ARG A 22 2.30 -11.51 10.40
CA ARG A 22 2.00 -11.03 9.05
C ARG A 22 3.02 -11.58 8.04
N HIS A 23 2.55 -11.86 6.83
CA HIS A 23 3.43 -12.26 5.74
C HIS A 23 4.43 -11.14 5.38
N PRO A 24 5.70 -11.45 5.04
CA PRO A 24 6.74 -10.42 4.77
C PRO A 24 6.34 -9.38 3.73
N LYS A 25 5.61 -9.77 2.68
CA LYS A 25 5.08 -8.83 1.66
C LYS A 25 4.15 -7.77 2.27
N THR A 26 3.31 -8.16 3.22
CA THR A 26 2.39 -7.23 3.90
C THR A 26 3.17 -6.31 4.83
N VAL A 27 4.16 -6.83 5.56
CA VAL A 27 5.05 -6.03 6.41
C VAL A 27 5.77 -4.98 5.57
N ASN A 28 6.34 -5.37 4.42
CA ASN A 28 7.01 -4.43 3.51
C ASN A 28 6.06 -3.34 3.01
N ALA A 29 4.81 -3.69 2.66
CA ALA A 29 3.81 -2.70 2.24
C ALA A 29 3.45 -1.72 3.38
N MET A 30 3.32 -2.21 4.62
CA MET A 30 3.11 -1.34 5.79
C MET A 30 4.27 -0.36 5.98
N LEU A 31 5.51 -0.86 5.97
CA LEU A 31 6.70 -0.04 6.13
C LEU A 31 6.84 0.99 5.00
N GLN A 32 6.58 0.59 3.75
CA GLN A 32 6.61 1.50 2.60
C GLN A 32 5.68 2.71 2.79
N HIS A 33 4.46 2.50 3.27
CA HIS A 33 3.53 3.60 3.51
C HIS A 33 3.94 4.48 4.69
N ILE A 34 4.58 3.93 5.72
CA ILE A 34 5.16 4.73 6.82
C ILE A 34 6.30 5.62 6.29
N TRP A 35 7.20 5.07 5.46
CA TRP A 35 8.28 5.85 4.84
C TRP A 35 7.75 6.93 3.89
N GLN A 36 6.76 6.60 3.07
CA GLN A 36 6.09 7.58 2.19
C GLN A 36 5.44 8.71 2.99
N PHE A 37 4.83 8.39 4.13
CA PHE A 37 4.27 9.40 5.03
C PHE A 37 5.34 10.37 5.54
N LEU A 38 6.49 9.85 5.99
CA LEU A 38 7.61 10.68 6.43
C LEU A 38 8.15 11.55 5.31
N GLU A 39 8.33 11.01 4.11
CA GLU A 39 8.82 11.76 2.96
C GLU A 39 7.88 12.94 2.62
N LEU A 40 6.57 12.70 2.57
CA LEU A 40 5.59 13.73 2.21
C LEU A 40 5.35 14.77 3.30
N THR A 41 5.65 14.44 4.55
CA THR A 41 5.52 15.35 5.70
C THR A 41 6.83 16.07 6.06
N GLY A 42 7.96 15.71 5.44
CA GLY A 42 9.25 16.34 5.69
C GLY A 42 10.00 15.74 6.90
N ASN A 43 9.85 14.43 7.14
CA ASN A 43 10.45 13.68 8.24
C ASN A 43 10.11 14.24 9.63
N ILE A 44 8.82 14.55 9.85
CA ILE A 44 8.31 14.97 11.17
C ILE A 44 8.62 13.89 12.21
N ASP A 45 9.11 14.28 13.39
CA ASP A 45 9.23 13.37 14.53
C ASP A 45 7.83 12.88 14.94
N PHE A 46 7.63 11.56 15.02
CA PHE A 46 6.33 11.00 15.38
C PHE A 46 5.83 11.45 16.77
N ARG A 47 6.71 11.95 17.65
CA ARG A 47 6.31 12.53 18.94
C ARG A 47 5.54 13.85 18.80
N ASN A 48 5.74 14.55 17.69
CA ASN A 48 5.21 15.90 17.42
C ASN A 48 4.18 15.90 16.30
N ILE A 49 3.62 14.74 15.94
CA ILE A 49 2.62 14.68 14.88
C ILE A 49 1.31 15.33 15.32
N ASP A 50 0.78 16.21 14.48
CA ASP A 50 -0.48 16.89 14.66
C ASP A 50 -1.53 16.43 13.64
N LYS A 51 -2.80 16.76 13.90
CA LYS A 51 -3.91 16.50 12.97
C LYS A 51 -3.68 17.16 11.60
N GLU A 52 -3.01 18.30 11.58
CA GLU A 52 -2.78 19.08 10.37
C GLU A 52 -1.78 18.40 9.43
N ALA A 53 -0.75 17.74 9.96
CA ALA A 53 0.18 16.94 9.16
C ALA A 53 -0.53 15.77 8.48
N ILE A 54 -1.51 15.15 9.16
CA ILE A 54 -2.32 14.07 8.60
C ILE A 54 -3.22 14.58 7.47
N VAL A 55 -3.84 15.75 7.66
CA VAL A 55 -4.66 16.40 6.62
C VAL A 55 -3.78 16.77 5.41
N ARG A 56 -2.63 17.43 5.64
CA ARG A 56 -1.65 17.76 4.59
C ARG A 56 -1.18 16.52 3.83
N TYR A 57 -0.97 15.40 4.51
CA TYR A 57 -0.61 14.13 3.87
C TYR A 57 -1.74 13.61 2.97
N LYS A 58 -2.99 13.63 3.46
CA LYS A 58 -4.17 13.22 2.69
C LYS A 58 -4.32 14.04 1.41
N ASP A 59 -4.24 15.36 1.53
CA ASP A 59 -4.39 16.28 0.40
C ASP A 59 -3.30 16.01 -0.66
N LYS A 60 -2.03 15.88 -0.25
CA LYS A 60 -0.93 15.52 -1.16
C LYS A 60 -1.12 14.16 -1.83
N LEU A 61 -1.66 13.18 -1.11
CA LEU A 61 -1.88 11.84 -1.65
C LEU A 61 -3.03 11.83 -2.68
N GLU A 62 -4.07 12.63 -2.46
CA GLU A 62 -5.16 12.85 -3.41
C GLU A 62 -4.68 13.62 -4.66
N GLU A 63 -3.85 14.65 -4.49
CA GLU A 63 -3.20 15.37 -5.60
C GLU A 63 -2.33 14.45 -6.46
N GLN A 64 -1.54 13.57 -5.83
CA GLN A 64 -0.72 12.59 -6.55
C GLN A 64 -1.58 11.60 -7.34
N GLY A 65 -2.71 11.18 -6.78
CA GLY A 65 -3.70 10.35 -7.48
C GLY A 65 -4.31 11.04 -8.70
N ALA A 66 -4.52 12.36 -8.64
CA ALA A 66 -5.04 13.16 -9.75
C ALA A 66 -4.02 13.44 -10.86
N SER A 67 -2.71 13.43 -10.54
CA SER A 67 -1.61 13.81 -11.45
C SER A 67 -1.25 12.74 -12.51
N GLY A 68 -1.99 11.63 -12.63
CA GLY A 68 -1.76 10.62 -13.67
C GLY A 68 -0.60 9.64 -13.41
N LYS A 69 0.16 9.80 -12.33
CA LYS A 69 0.91 8.70 -11.70
C LYS A 69 -0.07 7.89 -10.86
N GLU A 70 -0.98 7.18 -11.52
CA GLU A 70 -2.13 6.51 -10.89
C GLU A 70 -1.71 5.55 -9.76
N LEU A 71 -1.66 6.06 -8.53
CA LEU A 71 -1.85 5.23 -7.36
C LEU A 71 -3.28 4.71 -7.45
N ALA A 72 -3.44 3.39 -7.59
CA ALA A 72 -4.76 2.79 -7.59
C ALA A 72 -5.50 3.23 -6.31
N LEU A 73 -6.78 3.59 -6.42
CA LEU A 73 -7.61 4.00 -5.28
C LEU A 73 -7.53 2.98 -4.12
N LYS A 74 -7.36 1.69 -4.45
CA LYS A 74 -7.10 0.61 -3.48
C LYS A 74 -5.82 0.82 -2.68
N THR A 75 -4.74 1.25 -3.33
CA THR A 75 -3.44 1.53 -2.70
C THR A 75 -3.53 2.73 -1.76
N ILE A 76 -4.29 3.75 -2.13
CA ILE A 76 -4.55 4.91 -1.25
C ILE A 76 -5.29 4.46 0.01
N VAL A 77 -6.37 3.69 -0.15
CA VAL A 77 -7.17 3.15 0.97
C VAL A 77 -6.32 2.23 1.85
N SER A 78 -5.48 1.37 1.27
CA SER A 78 -4.58 0.51 2.06
C SER A 78 -3.51 1.29 2.80
N SER A 79 -2.96 2.36 2.19
CA SER A 79 -1.99 3.25 2.84
C SER A 79 -2.57 3.83 4.12
N PHE A 80 -3.78 4.39 4.03
CA PHE A 80 -4.50 4.93 5.18
C PHE A 80 -4.78 3.88 6.26
N GLY A 81 -5.17 2.67 5.87
CA GLY A 81 -5.35 1.57 6.81
C GLY A 81 -4.05 1.18 7.54
N HIS A 82 -2.94 1.06 6.81
CA HIS A 82 -1.64 0.73 7.41
C HIS A 82 -1.12 1.82 8.34
N LEU A 83 -1.30 3.10 7.96
CA LEU A 83 -0.93 4.24 8.81
C LEU A 83 -1.80 4.30 10.07
N LYS A 84 -3.12 4.08 9.94
CA LYS A 84 -4.01 3.99 11.10
C LYS A 84 -3.53 2.91 12.09
N ASP A 85 -3.26 1.71 11.60
CA ASP A 85 -2.75 0.59 12.41
C ASP A 85 -1.42 0.92 13.09
N PHE A 86 -0.52 1.61 12.39
CA PHE A 86 0.77 2.03 12.93
C PHE A 86 0.61 3.04 14.06
N PHE A 87 -0.15 4.12 13.84
CA PHE A 87 -0.33 5.17 14.86
C PHE A 87 -1.16 4.70 16.05
N GLU A 88 -2.09 3.75 15.85
CA GLU A 88 -2.80 3.10 16.96
C GLU A 88 -1.85 2.26 17.83
N TRP A 89 -0.89 1.56 17.22
CA TRP A 89 0.15 0.83 17.95
C TRP A 89 1.14 1.78 18.62
N LEU A 90 1.53 2.86 17.93
CA LEU A 90 2.54 3.81 18.40
C LEU A 90 2.09 4.53 19.67
N ALA A 91 0.82 4.93 19.76
CA ALA A 91 0.25 5.57 20.94
C ALA A 91 0.30 4.70 22.21
N LYS A 92 0.52 3.38 22.06
CA LYS A 92 0.65 2.42 23.17
C LYS A 92 2.12 2.21 23.58
N GLN A 93 3.08 2.78 22.86
CA GLN A 93 4.51 2.61 23.12
C GLN A 93 5.04 3.63 24.13
N PRO A 94 5.99 3.24 25.00
CA PRO A 94 6.62 4.16 25.93
C PRO A 94 7.34 5.28 25.17
N GLY A 95 7.21 6.53 25.66
CA GLY A 95 7.80 7.71 25.03
C GLY A 95 6.97 8.35 23.90
N TYR A 96 5.76 7.84 23.64
CA TYR A 96 4.77 8.42 22.72
C TYR A 96 3.47 8.84 23.42
N GLU A 97 3.51 9.00 24.74
CA GLU A 97 2.35 9.37 25.58
C GLU A 97 1.74 10.73 25.22
N ASN A 98 2.54 11.63 24.66
CA ASN A 98 2.10 12.94 24.21
C ASN A 98 1.33 12.89 22.87
N VAL A 99 1.41 11.78 22.13
CA VAL A 99 0.66 11.60 20.89
C VAL A 99 -0.81 11.36 21.25
N PRO A 100 -1.76 12.19 20.76
CA PRO A 100 -3.16 12.02 21.12
C PRO A 100 -3.67 10.63 20.74
N ALA A 101 -4.28 9.93 21.68
CA ALA A 101 -4.74 8.55 21.47
C ALA A 101 -5.71 8.40 20.29
N HIS A 102 -6.53 9.41 20.02
CA HIS A 102 -7.50 9.45 18.92
C HIS A 102 -6.91 9.91 17.57
N LEU A 103 -5.63 10.29 17.53
CA LEU A 103 -5.00 10.85 16.33
C LEU A 103 -5.03 9.86 15.14
N HIS A 104 -4.90 8.56 15.41
CA HIS A 104 -4.95 7.52 14.40
C HIS A 104 -6.29 7.49 13.63
N GLU A 105 -7.39 7.96 14.22
CA GLU A 105 -8.70 8.01 13.56
C GLU A 105 -8.72 8.97 12.37
N TYR A 106 -7.87 10.01 12.38
CA TYR A 106 -7.74 10.95 11.28
C TYR A 106 -7.19 10.31 10.00
N PHE A 107 -6.59 9.12 10.06
CA PHE A 107 -6.21 8.37 8.85
C PHE A 107 -7.39 7.69 8.17
N THR A 108 -8.59 7.67 8.76
CA THR A 108 -9.74 6.98 8.15
C THR A 108 -10.07 7.57 6.76
N PRO A 109 -10.15 6.75 5.69
CA PRO A 109 -10.49 7.21 4.34
C PRO A 109 -11.93 7.67 4.24
N GLN A 110 -12.22 8.58 3.30
CA GLN A 110 -13.58 8.96 2.98
C GLN A 110 -14.38 7.76 2.43
N ARG A 111 -15.64 7.60 2.83
CA ARG A 111 -16.51 6.49 2.35
C ARG A 111 -16.61 6.43 0.82
N ARG A 112 -16.68 7.58 0.15
CA ARG A 112 -16.74 7.65 -1.32
C ARG A 112 -15.50 7.06 -1.98
N LEU A 113 -14.32 7.32 -1.41
CA LEU A 113 -13.04 6.78 -1.89
C LEU A 113 -13.00 5.26 -1.71
N VAL A 114 -13.42 4.76 -0.54
CA VAL A 114 -13.50 3.31 -0.26
C VAL A 114 -14.44 2.61 -1.23
N ASN A 115 -15.62 3.18 -1.48
CA ASN A 115 -16.58 2.63 -2.42
C ASN A 115 -15.99 2.57 -3.83
N SER A 116 -15.38 3.66 -4.28
CA SER A 116 -14.74 3.75 -5.61
C SER A 116 -13.58 2.76 -5.76
N ALA A 117 -12.79 2.56 -4.69
CA ALA A 117 -11.72 1.57 -4.66
C ALA A 117 -12.24 0.13 -4.74
N ASN A 118 -13.41 -0.14 -4.18
CA ASN A 118 -14.01 -1.49 -4.14
C ASN A 118 -14.85 -1.83 -5.37
N VAL A 119 -15.13 -0.86 -6.26
CA VAL A 119 -15.82 -1.14 -7.52
C VAL A 119 -15.08 -2.25 -8.27
N PRO A 120 -15.76 -3.37 -8.60
CA PRO A 120 -15.17 -4.42 -9.41
C PRO A 120 -14.78 -3.82 -10.76
N LYS A 121 -13.49 -3.80 -11.06
CA LYS A 121 -13.04 -3.53 -12.42
C LYS A 121 -13.39 -4.77 -13.24
N SER A 122 -14.19 -4.61 -14.30
CA SER A 122 -14.31 -5.65 -15.32
C SER A 122 -12.89 -5.93 -15.83
N LYS A 123 -12.42 -7.14 -15.59
CA LYS A 123 -11.18 -7.58 -16.22
C LYS A 123 -11.59 -7.99 -17.62
N ASP A 124 -11.06 -7.31 -18.62
CA ASP A 124 -11.23 -7.73 -20.00
C ASP A 124 -10.49 -9.06 -20.15
N TYR A 125 -11.26 -10.13 -20.32
CA TYR A 125 -10.73 -11.43 -20.64
C TYR A 125 -10.85 -11.62 -22.15
N PRO A 126 -9.80 -12.13 -22.82
CA PRO A 126 -9.93 -12.46 -24.23
C PRO A 126 -11.00 -13.54 -24.42
N SER A 127 -11.76 -13.43 -25.50
CA SER A 127 -12.70 -14.45 -25.95
C SER A 127 -11.97 -15.75 -26.31
N HIS A 128 -12.72 -16.86 -26.36
CA HIS A 128 -12.18 -18.15 -26.76
C HIS A 128 -11.50 -18.10 -28.15
N GLU A 129 -12.11 -17.39 -29.09
CA GLU A 129 -11.59 -17.23 -30.45
C GLU A 129 -10.28 -16.44 -30.47
N GLU A 130 -10.16 -15.37 -29.68
CA GLU A 130 -8.93 -14.60 -29.54
C GLU A 130 -7.81 -15.44 -28.92
N ILE A 131 -8.11 -16.28 -27.93
CA ILE A 131 -7.13 -17.20 -27.34
C ILE A 131 -6.65 -18.21 -28.39
N LEU A 132 -7.56 -18.80 -29.18
CA LEU A 132 -7.19 -19.73 -30.26
C LEU A 132 -6.32 -19.05 -31.32
N LEU A 133 -6.66 -17.82 -31.69
CA LEU A 133 -5.89 -17.03 -32.66
C LEU A 133 -4.48 -16.74 -32.14
N VAL A 134 -4.35 -16.29 -30.89
CA VAL A 134 -3.05 -16.02 -30.26
C VAL A 134 -2.22 -17.30 -30.17
N VAL A 135 -2.77 -18.39 -29.62
CA VAL A 135 -2.05 -19.67 -29.49
C VAL A 135 -1.68 -20.24 -30.86
N GLY A 136 -2.54 -20.07 -31.87
CA GLY A 136 -2.27 -20.48 -33.25
C GLY A 136 -1.16 -19.68 -33.93
N ALA A 137 -1.09 -18.36 -33.65
CA ALA A 137 -0.08 -17.46 -34.21
C ALA A 137 1.29 -17.55 -33.50
N MET A 138 1.35 -18.14 -32.30
CA MET A 138 2.61 -18.31 -31.59
C MET A 138 3.59 -19.24 -32.33
N PRO A 139 4.88 -18.87 -32.44
CA PRO A 139 5.88 -19.72 -33.07
C PRO A 139 6.05 -21.03 -32.28
N ALA A 140 6.48 -22.10 -32.96
CA ALA A 140 6.63 -23.43 -32.38
C ALA A 140 7.90 -24.18 -32.84
N ASN A 141 8.85 -23.46 -33.42
CA ASN A 141 10.03 -24.04 -34.08
C ASN A 141 11.08 -24.48 -33.07
N THR A 142 11.23 -23.75 -31.96
CA THR A 142 12.16 -24.09 -30.89
C THR A 142 11.46 -24.73 -29.69
N PHE A 143 12.23 -25.45 -28.86
CA PHE A 143 11.72 -26.01 -27.62
C PHE A 143 11.11 -24.94 -26.69
N LEU A 144 11.76 -23.79 -26.55
CA LEU A 144 11.27 -22.67 -25.75
C LEU A 144 9.93 -22.12 -26.27
N GLN A 145 9.80 -22.03 -27.59
CA GLN A 145 8.58 -21.58 -28.25
C GLN A 145 7.40 -22.53 -28.00
N ARG A 146 7.63 -23.85 -28.16
CA ARG A 146 6.61 -24.88 -27.84
C ARG A 146 6.21 -24.86 -26.38
N ARG A 147 7.17 -24.70 -25.46
CA ARG A 147 6.91 -24.59 -24.02
C ARG A 147 6.04 -23.37 -23.69
N ASN A 148 6.41 -22.19 -24.19
CA ASN A 148 5.65 -20.97 -23.91
C ASN A 148 4.23 -21.04 -24.49
N ARG A 149 4.06 -21.61 -25.69
CA ARG A 149 2.75 -21.86 -26.29
C ARG A 149 1.89 -22.81 -25.45
N ALA A 150 2.48 -23.90 -24.94
CA ALA A 150 1.78 -24.82 -24.05
C ALA A 150 1.39 -24.17 -22.71
N LEU A 151 2.25 -23.32 -22.14
CA LEU A 151 1.94 -22.58 -20.90
C LEU A 151 0.74 -21.64 -21.08
N ILE A 152 0.68 -20.90 -22.20
CA ILE A 152 -0.44 -20.01 -22.49
C ILE A 152 -1.73 -20.79 -22.78
N ALA A 153 -1.63 -21.95 -23.43
CA ALA A 153 -2.80 -22.80 -23.69
C ALA A 153 -3.38 -23.47 -22.43
N PHE A 154 -2.58 -23.56 -21.35
CA PHE A 154 -2.99 -24.21 -20.09
C PHE A 154 -3.42 -23.22 -18.99
N ALA A 155 -2.91 -21.98 -19.03
CA ALA A 155 -3.18 -20.94 -18.04
C ALA A 155 -4.61 -20.38 -18.12
#